data_AF-A0A455U169-F1
#
_entry.id   AF-A0A455U169-F1
#
_cell.length_a   1.000
_cell.length_b   1.000
_cell.length_c   1.000
_cell.angle_alpha   90.00
_cell.angle_beta   90.00
_cell.angle_gamma   90.00
#
_symmetry.space_group_name_H-M   'P 1'
#
loop_
_entity.id
_entity.type
_entity.pdbx_description
1 polymer ?
#
loop_
_entity_poly.entity_id
_entity_poly.type
_entity_poly.pdbx_seq_one_letter_code
_entity_poly.pdbx_strand_id
1 'polypeptide(L)'
;MKDFGIFIENRTLQYALWQRIEQLPSVTCYTQCAPLSTLTSNSARLLELDNGKTLSARLIVGADGAHSTLRTLAGISVTNYDYHQRAMIINVETELPQQDVSWQVFTPTGPIAMLPLPGHRASLVWYDKEETTKAREQLDDDALKAAIEIAFP
;
A
#
# COMPACT_ATOMS: atom_id res chain seq x y z
N MET A 1 -22.09 11.93 -6.85
CA MET A 1 -21.37 10.65 -6.66
C MET A 1 -22.29 9.78 -5.81
N LYS A 2 -22.70 8.59 -6.29
CA LYS A 2 -23.69 7.73 -5.62
C LYS A 2 -23.07 6.61 -4.77
N ASP A 3 -21.75 6.48 -4.78
CA ASP A 3 -21.02 5.38 -4.15
C ASP A 3 -20.31 5.86 -2.87
N PHE A 4 -20.26 5.00 -1.85
CA PHE A 4 -19.56 5.27 -0.60
C PHE A 4 -18.03 5.19 -0.76
N GLY A 5 -17.56 4.30 -1.66
CA GLY A 5 -16.16 4.08 -1.99
C GLY A 5 -16.03 3.02 -3.09
N ILE A 6 -14.82 2.85 -3.64
CA ILE A 6 -14.53 1.84 -4.66
C ILE A 6 -13.26 1.08 -4.25
N PHE A 7 -13.35 -0.25 -4.22
CA PHE A 7 -12.16 -1.11 -4.08
C PHE A 7 -11.48 -1.27 -5.44
N ILE A 8 -10.23 -0.85 -5.51
CA ILE A 8 -9.38 -0.97 -6.70
C ILE A 8 -8.07 -1.59 -6.26
N GLU A 9 -7.56 -2.54 -7.06
CA GLU A 9 -6.25 -3.10 -6.86
C GLU A 9 -5.18 -2.00 -6.96
N ASN A 10 -4.28 -1.92 -5.96
CA ASN A 10 -3.25 -0.89 -5.91
C ASN A 10 -2.43 -0.80 -7.20
N ARG A 11 -2.12 -1.94 -7.83
CA ARG A 11 -1.37 -1.98 -9.09
C ARG A 11 -2.12 -1.33 -10.25
N THR A 12 -3.44 -1.53 -10.32
CA THR A 12 -4.30 -0.93 -11.35
C THR A 12 -4.35 0.58 -11.19
N LEU A 13 -4.52 1.07 -9.96
CA LEU A 13 -4.49 2.51 -9.67
C LEU A 13 -3.12 3.11 -10.03
N GLN A 14 -2.02 2.49 -9.58
CA GLN A 14 -0.67 2.96 -9.87
C GLN A 14 -0.38 2.99 -11.38
N TYR A 15 -0.80 1.94 -12.11
CA TYR A 15 -0.63 1.87 -13.56
C TYR A 15 -1.38 3.00 -14.27
N ALA A 16 -2.64 3.24 -13.90
CA ALA A 16 -3.41 4.35 -14.47
C ALA A 16 -2.78 5.72 -14.19
N LEU A 17 -2.23 5.92 -12.98
CA LEU A 17 -1.50 7.14 -12.63
C LEU A 17 -0.22 7.30 -13.47
N TRP A 18 0.54 6.22 -13.67
CA TRP A 18 1.73 6.24 -14.53
C TRP A 18 1.40 6.62 -15.97
N GLN A 19 0.39 5.98 -16.56
CA GLN A 19 -0.08 6.34 -17.90
C GLN A 19 -0.51 7.81 -17.99
N ARG A 20 -1.16 8.32 -16.94
CA ARG A 20 -1.58 9.73 -16.92
C ARG A 20 -0.38 10.67 -16.84
N ILE A 21 0.61 10.35 -16.01
CA ILE A 21 1.83 11.14 -15.83
C ILE A 21 2.61 11.27 -17.15
N GLU A 22 2.73 10.19 -17.93
CA GLU A 22 3.41 10.20 -19.23
C GLU A 22 2.79 11.18 -20.24
N GLN A 23 1.49 11.50 -20.08
CA GLN A 23 0.76 12.43 -20.94
C GLN A 23 0.84 13.89 -20.50
N LEU A 24 1.44 14.18 -19.33
CA LEU A 24 1.51 15.52 -18.78
C LEU A 24 2.80 16.23 -19.24
N PRO A 25 2.71 17.28 -20.10
CA PRO A 25 3.90 17.94 -20.64
C PRO A 25 4.71 18.70 -19.58
N SER A 26 4.12 19.00 -18.42
CA SER A 26 4.77 19.66 -17.30
C SER A 26 5.50 18.70 -16.34
N VAL A 27 5.46 17.40 -16.62
CA VAL A 27 6.08 16.37 -15.76
C VAL A 27 7.21 15.69 -16.50
N THR A 28 8.35 15.55 -15.83
CA THR A 28 9.48 14.76 -16.34
C THR A 28 9.75 13.63 -15.37
N CYS A 29 9.70 12.40 -15.86
CA CYS A 29 9.97 11.21 -15.07
C CYS A 29 11.45 10.84 -15.15
N TYR A 30 12.06 10.63 -13.99
CA TYR A 30 13.36 9.99 -13.86
C TYR A 30 13.16 8.63 -13.21
N THR A 31 13.50 7.56 -13.92
CA THR A 31 13.37 6.17 -13.48
C THR A 31 14.74 5.55 -13.31
N GLN A 32 14.81 4.42 -12.60
CA GLN A 32 16.06 3.68 -12.37
C GLN A 32 17.14 4.53 -11.67
N CYS A 33 16.70 5.41 -10.78
CA CYS A 33 17.57 6.24 -9.97
C CYS A 33 16.93 6.51 -8.61
N ALA A 34 17.75 6.66 -7.59
CA ALA A 34 17.33 6.99 -6.23
C ALA A 34 17.98 8.30 -5.74
N PRO A 35 17.32 9.04 -4.83
CA PRO A 35 17.93 10.13 -4.08
C PRO A 35 19.20 9.67 -3.36
N LEU A 36 20.33 10.35 -3.61
CA LEU A 36 21.60 10.09 -2.94
C LEU A 36 21.89 11.13 -1.86
N SER A 37 21.74 12.41 -2.19
CA SER A 37 22.04 13.51 -1.27
C SER A 37 21.19 14.75 -1.58
N THR A 38 21.05 15.65 -0.62
CA THR A 38 20.43 16.96 -0.83
C THR A 38 21.31 18.09 -0.32
N LEU A 39 21.44 19.15 -1.11
CA LEU A 39 22.18 20.35 -0.74
C LEU A 39 21.28 21.58 -0.81
N THR A 40 21.55 22.54 0.06
CA THR A 40 20.92 23.87 0.00
C THR A 40 21.85 24.83 -0.72
N SER A 41 21.35 25.47 -1.77
CA SER A 41 22.00 26.59 -2.45
C SER A 41 21.10 27.83 -2.33
N ASN A 42 21.67 29.03 -2.35
CA ASN A 42 21.05 30.32 -1.99
C ASN A 42 19.54 30.46 -2.27
N SER A 43 19.07 30.01 -3.44
CA SER A 43 17.66 30.08 -3.86
C SER A 43 17.03 28.74 -4.29
N ALA A 44 17.76 27.63 -4.15
CA ALA A 44 17.31 26.33 -4.65
C ALA A 44 17.74 25.17 -3.74
N ARG A 45 17.05 24.04 -3.89
CA ARG A 45 17.43 22.73 -3.37
C ARG A 45 18.03 21.93 -4.51
N LEU A 46 19.21 21.35 -4.26
CA LEU A 46 19.84 20.42 -5.18
C LEU A 46 19.58 19.01 -4.66
N LEU A 47 19.20 18.11 -5.57
CA LEU A 47 19.04 16.68 -5.33
C LEU A 47 20.03 15.94 -6.20
N GLU A 48 20.99 15.26 -5.59
CA GLU A 48 21.87 14.33 -6.31
C GLU A 48 21.20 12.96 -6.37
N LEU A 49 21.27 12.35 -7.54
CA LEU A 49 20.78 11.00 -7.80
C LEU A 49 21.97 10.04 -7.91
N ASP A 50 21.76 8.78 -7.56
CA ASP A 50 22.76 7.70 -7.62
C ASP A 50 23.32 7.42 -9.03
N ASN A 51 22.61 7.85 -10.07
CA ASN A 51 23.07 7.80 -11.46
C ASN A 51 23.98 8.98 -11.86
N GLY A 52 24.41 9.81 -10.90
CA GLY A 52 25.29 10.95 -11.09
C GLY A 52 24.60 12.23 -11.57
N LYS A 53 23.28 12.21 -11.78
CA LYS A 53 22.51 13.41 -12.16
C LYS A 53 22.23 14.29 -10.94
N THR A 54 22.30 15.60 -11.13
CA THR A 54 21.84 16.58 -10.14
C THR A 54 20.62 17.32 -10.67
N LEU A 55 19.56 17.38 -9.86
CA LEU A 55 18.35 18.15 -10.13
C LEU A 55 18.31 19.40 -9.24
N SER A 56 17.85 20.52 -9.78
CA SER A 56 17.61 21.76 -9.03
C SER A 56 16.12 22.05 -8.96
N ALA A 57 15.61 22.29 -7.75
CA ALA A 57 14.20 22.56 -7.50
C ALA A 57 13.99 23.60 -6.39
N ARG A 58 12.84 24.28 -6.38
CA ARG A 58 12.47 25.19 -5.29
C ARG A 58 11.97 24.44 -4.05
N LEU A 59 11.43 23.24 -4.25
CA LEU A 59 10.87 22.36 -3.23
C LEU A 59 11.16 20.91 -3.62
N ILE A 60 11.51 20.09 -2.63
CA ILE A 60 11.60 18.65 -2.76
C ILE A 60 10.49 18.06 -1.87
N VAL A 61 9.70 17.14 -2.43
CA VAL A 61 8.63 16.44 -1.71
C VAL A 61 9.00 14.96 -1.62
N GLY A 62 9.07 14.44 -0.39
CA GLY A 62 9.25 13.01 -0.14
C GLY A 62 7.92 12.25 -0.26
N ALA A 63 7.82 11.40 -1.27
CA ALA A 63 6.68 10.49 -1.49
C ALA A 63 7.18 9.03 -1.69
N ASP A 64 8.25 8.69 -0.98
CA ASP A 64 9.08 7.47 -1.11
C ASP A 64 8.82 6.45 0.03
N GLY A 65 7.61 6.46 0.59
CA GLY A 65 7.11 5.44 1.51
C GLY A 65 7.63 5.54 2.96
N ALA A 66 7.31 4.52 3.76
CA ALA A 66 7.59 4.50 5.20
C ALA A 66 9.10 4.57 5.51
N HIS A 67 9.96 4.01 4.67
CA HIS A 67 11.41 4.03 4.79
C HIS A 67 12.08 5.15 3.96
N SER A 68 11.38 6.28 3.80
CA SER A 68 11.82 7.45 3.03
C SER A 68 13.30 7.82 3.20
N THR A 69 14.04 7.78 2.10
CA THR A 69 15.42 8.27 1.99
C THR A 69 15.44 9.78 2.11
N LEU A 70 14.50 10.48 1.48
CA LEU A 70 14.43 11.94 1.53
C LEU A 70 14.17 12.47 2.94
N ARG A 71 13.31 11.80 3.71
CA ARG A 71 13.07 12.14 5.13
C ARG A 71 14.35 12.00 5.96
N THR A 72 15.10 10.92 5.73
CA THR A 72 16.39 10.67 6.38
C THR A 72 17.40 11.75 6.03
N LEU A 73 17.54 12.10 4.75
CA LEU A 73 18.44 13.17 4.28
C LEU A 73 18.06 14.55 4.85
N ALA A 74 16.77 14.79 5.08
CA ALA A 74 16.28 16.02 5.71
C ALA A 74 16.47 16.05 7.24
N GLY A 75 16.97 14.97 7.86
CA GLY A 75 17.17 14.89 9.31
C GLY A 75 15.86 14.85 10.11
N ILE A 76 14.76 14.41 9.49
CA ILE A 76 13.44 14.37 10.13
C ILE A 76 13.28 13.04 10.89
N SER A 77 13.29 13.11 12.21
CA SER A 77 13.05 11.96 13.09
C SER A 77 11.62 11.44 12.98
N VAL A 78 11.45 10.14 13.24
CA VAL A 78 10.14 9.48 13.30
C VAL A 78 9.95 8.78 14.63
N THR A 79 8.71 8.76 15.09
CA THR A 79 8.27 7.92 16.21
C THR A 79 7.47 6.77 15.63
N ASN A 80 7.88 5.54 15.95
CA ASN A 80 7.19 4.34 15.51
C ASN A 80 6.42 3.74 16.69
N TYR A 81 5.21 3.25 16.39
CA TYR A 81 4.39 2.50 17.33
C TYR A 81 4.08 1.15 16.69
N ASP A 82 4.52 0.09 17.35
CA ASP A 82 4.11 -1.25 16.96
C ASP A 82 2.74 -1.53 17.60
N TYR A 83 1.75 -1.80 16.76
CA TYR A 83 0.41 -2.16 17.21
C TYR A 83 0.32 -3.62 17.67
N HIS A 84 1.40 -4.40 17.52
CA HIS A 84 1.48 -5.83 17.81
C HIS A 84 0.37 -6.63 17.09
N GLN A 85 -0.03 -6.14 15.93
CA GLN A 85 -1.04 -6.72 15.05
C GLN A 85 -0.47 -6.80 13.63
N ARG A 86 -0.77 -7.91 12.96
CA ARG A 86 -0.43 -8.16 11.57
C ARG A 86 -1.72 -8.43 10.80
N ALA A 87 -1.82 -7.88 9.60
CA ALA A 87 -2.91 -8.16 8.67
C ALA A 87 -2.43 -9.11 7.58
N MET A 88 -3.12 -10.23 7.41
CA MET A 88 -3.01 -11.09 6.24
C MET A 88 -4.06 -10.66 5.22
N ILE A 89 -3.65 -10.46 3.96
CA ILE A 89 -4.56 -10.14 2.86
C ILE A 89 -4.69 -11.40 2.01
N ILE A 90 -5.93 -11.84 1.79
CA ILE A 90 -6.26 -13.10 1.13
C ILE A 90 -7.19 -12.78 -0.03
N ASN A 91 -6.84 -13.20 -1.25
CA ASN A 91 -7.77 -13.15 -2.37
C ASN A 91 -8.60 -14.43 -2.34
N VAL A 92 -9.92 -14.29 -2.33
CA VAL A 92 -10.86 -15.42 -2.31
C VAL A 92 -11.76 -15.38 -3.53
N GLU A 93 -12.11 -16.57 -4.03
CA GLU A 93 -13.20 -16.74 -4.98
C GLU A 93 -14.51 -16.86 -4.21
N THR A 94 -15.55 -16.17 -4.68
CA THR A 94 -16.86 -16.11 -4.01
C THR A 94 -17.93 -16.76 -4.87
N GLU A 95 -18.86 -17.48 -4.25
CA GLU A 95 -20.02 -18.04 -4.96
C GLU A 95 -20.84 -16.94 -5.65
N LEU A 96 -21.04 -15.81 -4.95
CA LEU A 96 -21.78 -14.67 -5.45
C LEU A 96 -20.90 -13.75 -6.31
N PRO A 97 -21.49 -13.02 -7.29
CA PRO A 97 -20.78 -11.99 -8.04
C PRO A 97 -20.43 -10.79 -7.15
N GLN A 98 -19.81 -9.76 -7.71
CA GLN A 98 -19.43 -8.55 -6.97
C GLN A 98 -20.65 -7.95 -6.24
N GLN A 99 -20.50 -7.80 -4.92
CA GLN A 99 -21.50 -7.18 -4.06
C GLN A 99 -21.24 -5.67 -3.93
N ASP A 100 -22.27 -4.90 -3.59
CA ASP A 100 -22.18 -3.46 -3.26
C ASP A 100 -21.99 -3.20 -1.75
N VAL A 101 -21.74 -4.27 -0.98
CA VAL A 101 -21.55 -4.25 0.48
C VAL A 101 -20.17 -4.78 0.84
N SER A 102 -19.46 -4.07 1.72
CA SER A 102 -18.29 -4.58 2.43
C SER A 102 -18.68 -5.05 3.83
N TRP A 103 -18.21 -6.23 4.22
CA TRP A 103 -18.48 -6.79 5.54
C TRP A 103 -17.26 -6.65 6.44
N GLN A 104 -17.48 -6.34 7.71
CA GLN A 104 -16.41 -6.33 8.71
C GLN A 104 -16.93 -6.81 10.06
N VAL A 105 -16.26 -7.80 10.62
CA VAL A 105 -16.48 -8.27 11.99
C VAL A 105 -15.30 -7.83 12.86
N PHE A 106 -15.58 -7.31 14.05
CA PHE A 106 -14.58 -6.97 15.04
C PHE A 106 -14.42 -8.12 16.03
N THR A 107 -13.20 -8.60 16.20
CA THR A 107 -12.85 -9.62 17.18
C THR A 107 -11.88 -9.07 18.22
N PRO A 108 -11.64 -9.75 19.36
CA PRO A 108 -10.64 -9.33 20.33
C PRO A 108 -9.21 -9.23 19.79
N THR A 109 -8.87 -9.96 18.72
CA THR A 109 -7.52 -9.96 18.12
C THR A 109 -7.38 -8.99 16.95
N GLY A 110 -8.48 -8.43 16.47
CA GLY A 110 -8.51 -7.47 15.37
C GLY A 110 -9.74 -7.65 14.47
N PRO A 111 -9.95 -6.75 13.51
CA PRO A 111 -11.03 -6.90 12.55
C PRO A 111 -10.71 -8.00 11.52
N ILE A 112 -11.77 -8.58 10.98
CA ILE A 112 -11.73 -9.35 9.74
C ILE A 112 -12.69 -8.64 8.79
N ALA A 113 -12.23 -8.30 7.59
CA ALA A 113 -13.03 -7.58 6.60
C ALA A 113 -13.06 -8.33 5.27
N MET A 114 -14.20 -8.35 4.60
CA MET A 114 -14.38 -8.90 3.26
C MET A 114 -14.75 -7.76 2.31
N LEU A 115 -13.85 -7.48 1.37
CA LEU A 115 -13.94 -6.36 0.44
C LEU A 115 -14.31 -6.91 -0.96
N PRO A 116 -15.47 -6.57 -1.53
CA PRO A 116 -15.88 -7.08 -2.83
C PRO A 116 -14.95 -6.55 -3.93
N LEU A 117 -14.50 -7.45 -4.81
CA LEU A 117 -13.72 -7.13 -6.01
C LEU A 117 -14.53 -7.43 -7.28
N PRO A 118 -14.11 -6.93 -8.45
CA PRO A 118 -14.78 -7.27 -9.71
C PRO A 118 -14.83 -8.78 -10.00
N GLY A 119 -16.03 -9.25 -10.36
CA GLY A 119 -16.32 -10.65 -10.67
C GLY A 119 -16.75 -11.45 -9.44
N HIS A 120 -16.38 -12.73 -9.41
CA HIS A 120 -16.62 -13.65 -8.30
C HIS A 120 -15.44 -13.66 -7.33
N ARG A 121 -15.01 -12.48 -6.88
CA ARG A 121 -13.79 -12.33 -6.08
C ARG A 121 -13.99 -11.35 -4.94
N ALA A 122 -13.25 -11.57 -3.87
CA ALA A 122 -13.12 -10.62 -2.78
C ALA A 122 -11.70 -10.62 -2.21
N SER A 123 -11.36 -9.56 -1.49
CA SER A 123 -10.14 -9.45 -0.70
C SER A 123 -10.53 -9.50 0.77
N LEU A 124 -10.13 -10.57 1.46
CA LEU A 124 -10.29 -10.72 2.89
C LEU A 124 -9.06 -10.16 3.61
N VAL A 125 -9.27 -9.23 4.53
CA VAL A 125 -8.23 -8.65 5.38
C VAL A 125 -8.42 -9.19 6.78
N TRP A 126 -7.49 -10.03 7.24
CA TRP A 126 -7.58 -10.73 8.52
C TRP A 126 -6.48 -10.26 9.47
N TYR A 127 -6.86 -9.50 10.48
CA TYR A 127 -5.96 -9.06 11.54
C TYR A 127 -5.85 -10.09 12.65
N ASP A 128 -4.64 -10.29 13.15
CA ASP A 128 -4.38 -11.06 14.37
C ASP A 128 -3.03 -10.66 14.97
N LYS A 129 -2.62 -11.34 16.05
CA LYS A 129 -1.25 -11.30 16.55
C LYS A 129 -0.27 -11.78 15.48
N GLU A 130 0.97 -11.31 15.58
CA GLU A 130 2.02 -11.64 14.61
C GLU A 130 2.26 -13.15 14.50
N GLU A 131 2.37 -13.88 15.62
CA GLU A 131 2.64 -15.32 15.58
C GLU A 131 1.48 -16.11 14.95
N THR A 132 0.23 -15.78 15.34
CA THR A 132 -0.97 -16.43 14.79
C THR A 132 -1.08 -16.19 13.29
N THR A 133 -0.83 -14.95 12.85
CA THR A 133 -0.90 -14.58 11.44
C THR A 133 0.17 -15.31 10.63
N LYS A 134 1.41 -15.38 11.14
CA LYS A 134 2.50 -16.13 10.49
C LYS A 134 2.19 -17.62 10.38
N ALA A 135 1.60 -18.22 11.42
CA ALA A 135 1.17 -19.62 11.36
C ALA A 135 0.08 -19.83 10.30
N ARG A 136 -0.88 -18.91 10.21
CA ARG A 136 -1.95 -18.92 9.19
C ARG A 136 -1.40 -18.78 7.76
N GLU A 137 -0.38 -17.95 7.56
CA GLU A 137 0.31 -17.78 6.27
C GLU A 137 1.01 -19.07 5.78
N GLN A 138 1.20 -20.07 6.63
CA GLN A 138 1.78 -21.37 6.25
C GLN A 138 0.72 -22.43 5.90
N LEU A 139 -0.58 -22.13 6.05
CA LEU A 139 -1.64 -23.04 5.66
C LEU A 139 -1.69 -23.18 4.14
N ASP A 140 -2.08 -24.35 3.66
CA ASP A 140 -2.52 -24.51 2.28
C ASP A 140 -3.92 -23.90 2.06
N ASP A 141 -4.34 -23.82 0.80
CA ASP A 141 -5.59 -23.16 0.43
C ASP A 141 -6.82 -23.85 1.05
N ASP A 142 -6.82 -25.18 1.18
CA ASP A 142 -7.94 -25.94 1.76
C ASP A 142 -8.08 -25.68 3.27
N ALA A 143 -6.97 -25.74 4.00
CA ALA A 143 -6.96 -25.44 5.43
C ALA A 143 -7.25 -23.96 5.71
N LEU A 144 -6.76 -23.06 4.86
CA LEU A 144 -7.04 -21.62 4.96
C LEU A 144 -8.51 -21.33 4.69
N LYS A 145 -9.11 -21.96 3.67
CA LYS A 145 -10.54 -21.86 3.38
C LYS A 145 -11.38 -22.29 4.58
N ALA A 146 -11.11 -23.46 5.14
CA ALA A 146 -11.84 -23.95 6.31
C ALA A 146 -11.69 -22.99 7.52
N ALA A 147 -10.50 -22.42 7.72
CA ALA A 147 -10.28 -21.43 8.77
C ALA A 147 -11.09 -20.14 8.53
N ILE A 148 -11.18 -19.66 7.28
CA ILE A 148 -11.99 -18.48 6.92
C ILE A 148 -13.46 -18.76 7.21
N GLU A 149 -14.01 -19.89 6.75
CA GLU A 149 -15.42 -20.26 6.95
C GLU A 149 -15.80 -20.38 8.44
N ILE A 150 -14.85 -20.72 9.32
CA ILE A 150 -15.06 -20.74 10.77
C ILE A 150 -15.03 -19.34 11.37
N ALA A 151 -14.11 -18.49 10.91
CA ALA A 151 -13.82 -17.20 11.54
C ALA A 151 -14.65 -16.03 11.00
N PHE A 152 -15.15 -16.14 9.77
CA PHE A 152 -15.88 -15.10 9.07
C PHE A 152 -17.26 -15.64 8.64
N PRO A 153 -18.36 -15.12 9.22
CA PRO A 153 -19.71 -15.62 8.98
C PRO A 153 -20.26 -15.27 7.59
#